data_AF-A0A3A1XKM7-F1
#
_entry.id   AF-A0A3A1XKM7-F1
#
_cell.length_a   1.000
_cell.length_b   1.000
_cell.length_c   1.000
_cell.angle_alpha   90.00
_cell.angle_beta   90.00
_cell.angle_gamma   90.00
#
_symmetry.space_group_name_H-M   'P 1'
#
loop_
_entity.id
_entity.type
_entity.pdbx_description
1 polymer ?
#
loop_
_entity_poly.entity_id
_entity_poly.type
_entity_poly.pdbx_seq_one_letter_code
_entity_poly.pdbx_strand_id
1 'polypeptide(L)'
;MNAVQAKLTDYDGFVEKFKPKLTTDDCYTPPQIYEIIKNWAVERYGLQGRTILRPFKPGGDYEAEEYPEGCVVIDNPPFSILRKIKDFYITHHVDFVLFAPTITLFSSTDNVVNYIQVNMPIRYHNGAVVNTSLVTNLGDNLVETAPDLRRKIVETQKKSGVKFNTVAKYVYPEHVISSALLNKYVKHVQPFVLKRSEALFVRALDSQRAAKKSIYGGVSH
;
A
#
# COMPACT_ATOMS: atom_id res chain seq x y z
N MET A 1 -7.74 -44.17 9.57
CA MET A 1 -7.90 -42.80 10.11
C MET A 1 -6.74 -41.96 9.58
N ASN A 2 -7.01 -40.95 8.75
CA ASN A 2 -5.95 -40.19 8.09
C ASN A 2 -5.32 -39.18 9.06
N ALA A 3 -4.04 -38.86 8.88
CA ALA A 3 -3.25 -37.96 9.73
C ALA A 3 -3.89 -36.56 9.92
N VAL A 4 -4.79 -36.16 9.02
CA VAL A 4 -5.58 -34.93 9.11
C VAL A 4 -6.63 -34.99 10.23
N GLN A 5 -7.16 -36.17 10.55
CA GLN A 5 -8.15 -36.38 11.60
C GLN A 5 -7.51 -36.42 13.00
N ALA A 6 -6.24 -36.84 13.10
CA ALA A 6 -5.53 -36.96 14.37
C ALA A 6 -5.08 -35.61 14.98
N LYS A 7 -5.03 -34.54 14.18
CA LYS A 7 -4.68 -33.18 14.65
C LYS A 7 -5.85 -32.38 15.24
N LEU A 8 -7.06 -32.93 15.25
CA LEU A 8 -8.27 -32.27 15.75
C LEU A 8 -8.65 -32.68 17.17
N THR A 9 -8.01 -33.71 17.72
CA THR A 9 -8.21 -34.17 19.11
C THR A 9 -7.22 -33.56 20.10
N ASP A 10 -6.23 -32.83 19.61
CA ASP A 10 -5.28 -32.12 20.44
C ASP A 10 -5.80 -30.68 20.66
N TYR A 11 -6.07 -30.36 21.92
CA TYR A 11 -6.51 -29.03 22.35
C TYR A 11 -5.51 -27.96 21.90
N ASP A 12 -4.22 -28.28 21.86
CA ASP A 12 -3.17 -27.36 21.40
C ASP A 12 -3.28 -27.08 19.89
N GLY A 13 -3.64 -28.08 19.07
CA GLY A 13 -3.88 -27.92 17.64
C GLY A 13 -5.16 -27.14 17.31
N PHE A 14 -6.16 -27.18 18.20
CA PHE A 14 -7.36 -26.34 18.11
C PHE A 14 -7.04 -24.90 18.49
N VAL A 15 -6.34 -24.66 19.60
CA VAL A 15 -5.92 -23.33 20.05
C VAL A 15 -5.00 -22.67 19.02
N GLU A 16 -4.11 -23.40 18.36
CA GLU A 16 -3.26 -22.87 17.26
C GLU A 16 -4.04 -22.27 16.08
N LYS A 17 -5.25 -22.76 15.78
CA LYS A 17 -6.09 -22.19 14.71
C LYS A 17 -6.74 -20.86 15.10
N PHE A 18 -6.92 -20.63 16.40
CA PHE A 18 -7.56 -19.43 16.96
C PHE A 18 -6.57 -18.44 17.56
N LYS A 19 -5.31 -18.84 17.78
CA LYS A 19 -4.21 -17.88 17.82
C LYS A 19 -4.33 -17.04 16.54
N PRO A 20 -4.29 -15.71 16.62
CA PRO A 20 -4.18 -14.90 15.42
C PRO A 20 -3.05 -15.51 14.62
N LYS A 21 -3.35 -16.06 13.43
CA LYS A 21 -2.28 -16.31 12.47
C LYS A 21 -1.51 -15.00 12.45
N LEU A 22 -0.19 -15.04 12.66
CA LEU A 22 0.65 -13.86 12.46
C LEU A 22 0.37 -13.38 11.04
N THR A 23 -0.61 -12.50 10.90
CA THR A 23 -1.06 -12.00 9.63
C THR A 23 -0.03 -10.97 9.28
N THR A 24 0.99 -11.41 8.54
CA THR A 24 1.58 -10.62 7.44
C THR A 24 2.19 -9.26 7.78
N ASP A 25 2.48 -8.95 9.04
CA ASP A 25 3.04 -7.66 9.44
C ASP A 25 4.59 -7.66 9.50
N ASP A 26 5.24 -8.83 9.49
CA ASP A 26 6.71 -9.01 9.53
C ASP A 26 7.35 -9.31 8.16
N CYS A 27 6.84 -8.68 7.10
CA CYS A 27 7.32 -8.93 5.75
C CYS A 27 8.33 -7.90 5.31
N TYR A 28 9.61 -8.20 5.54
CA TYR A 28 10.70 -7.41 4.95
C TYR A 28 10.54 -7.34 3.43
N THR A 29 10.43 -6.10 2.93
CA THR A 29 10.47 -5.80 1.50
C THR A 29 11.81 -6.30 0.94
N PRO A 30 11.83 -7.03 -0.19
CA PRO A 30 13.08 -7.45 -0.81
C PRO A 30 14.04 -6.26 -0.97
N PRO A 31 15.32 -6.34 -0.54
CA PRO A 31 16.21 -5.18 -0.49
C PRO A 31 16.30 -4.41 -1.81
N GLN A 32 16.37 -5.13 -2.93
CA GLN A 32 16.41 -4.52 -4.26
C GLN A 32 15.17 -3.69 -4.59
N ILE A 33 13.98 -4.13 -4.15
CA ILE A 33 12.72 -3.40 -4.37
C ILE A 33 12.65 -2.18 -3.46
N TYR A 34 13.07 -2.35 -2.21
CA TYR A 34 13.16 -1.26 -1.25
C TYR A 34 14.07 -0.14 -1.78
N GLU A 35 15.27 -0.48 -2.25
CA GLU A 35 16.22 0.49 -2.80
C GLU A 35 15.67 1.25 -4.02
N ILE A 36 14.95 0.57 -4.93
CA ILE A 36 14.32 1.24 -6.07
C ILE A 36 13.29 2.28 -5.60
N ILE A 37 12.44 1.93 -4.63
CA ILE A 37 11.40 2.82 -4.11
C ILE A 37 12.02 3.97 -3.32
N LYS A 38 13.01 3.69 -2.48
CA LYS A 38 13.77 4.70 -1.72
C LYS A 38 14.41 5.71 -2.66
N ASN A 39 15.15 5.25 -3.67
CA ASN A 39 15.83 6.14 -4.61
C ASN A 39 14.84 6.98 -5.42
N TRP A 40 13.73 6.37 -5.86
CA TRP A 40 12.65 7.10 -6.54
C TRP A 40 12.03 8.19 -5.65
N ALA A 41 11.76 7.88 -4.38
CA ALA A 41 11.20 8.84 -3.44
C ALA A 41 12.18 9.99 -3.13
N VAL A 42 13.46 9.66 -2.94
CA VAL A 42 14.52 10.65 -2.71
C VAL A 42 14.66 11.62 -3.87
N GLU A 43 14.68 11.11 -5.10
CA GLU A 43 14.74 11.91 -6.31
C GLU A 43 13.48 12.77 -6.47
N ARG A 44 12.30 12.16 -6.34
CA ARG A 44 11.01 12.82 -6.57
C ARG A 44 10.72 13.97 -5.61
N TYR A 45 11.03 13.78 -4.33
CA TYR A 45 10.66 14.73 -3.27
C TYR A 45 11.83 15.55 -2.74
N GLY A 46 13.00 15.48 -3.39
CA GLY A 46 14.18 16.25 -2.97
C GLY A 46 14.68 15.88 -1.57
N LEU A 47 14.73 14.58 -1.24
CA LEU A 47 15.05 14.09 0.11
C LEU A 47 16.55 13.82 0.32
N GLN A 48 17.43 14.38 -0.52
CA GLN A 48 18.87 14.13 -0.47
C GLN A 48 19.44 14.60 0.88
N GLY A 49 20.22 13.73 1.52
CA GLY A 49 20.86 14.02 2.81
C GLY A 49 19.94 13.94 4.03
N ARG A 50 18.62 13.71 3.85
CA ARG A 50 17.69 13.50 4.97
C ARG A 50 17.92 12.13 5.63
N THR A 51 17.70 12.06 6.94
CA THR A 51 17.69 10.80 7.68
C THR A 51 16.48 9.97 7.27
N ILE A 52 16.72 8.79 6.65
CA ILE A 52 15.66 7.86 6.25
C ILE A 52 15.47 6.81 7.34
N LEU A 53 14.26 6.71 7.89
CA LEU A 53 13.91 5.77 8.96
C LEU A 53 13.10 4.59 8.45
N ARG A 54 13.28 3.45 9.13
CA ARG A 54 12.58 2.18 8.89
C ARG A 54 12.09 1.56 10.20
N PRO A 55 11.03 2.13 10.82
CA PRO A 55 10.60 1.74 12.15
C PRO A 55 9.87 0.38 12.18
N PHE A 56 9.42 -0.16 11.03
CA PHE A 56 8.63 -1.39 10.98
C PHE A 56 9.55 -2.61 10.87
N LYS A 57 10.05 -3.02 12.03
CA LYS A 57 10.84 -4.24 12.26
C LYS A 57 10.06 -5.19 13.19
N PRO A 58 10.28 -6.52 13.12
CA PRO A 58 9.61 -7.46 14.01
C PRO A 58 9.78 -7.10 15.48
N GLY A 59 8.68 -7.01 16.21
CA GLY A 59 8.65 -6.58 17.61
C GLY A 59 8.97 -5.09 17.85
N GLY A 60 9.10 -4.29 16.79
CA GLY A 60 9.32 -2.85 16.87
C GLY A 60 8.06 -2.09 17.24
N ASP A 61 8.24 -0.99 17.97
CA ASP A 61 7.20 -0.03 18.27
C ASP A 61 7.52 1.30 17.57
N TYR A 62 6.77 1.59 16.51
CA TYR A 62 6.99 2.82 15.73
C TYR A 62 6.60 4.07 16.51
N GLU A 63 5.78 3.97 17.56
CA GLU A 63 5.40 5.12 18.39
C GLU A 63 6.52 5.50 19.37
N ALA A 64 7.38 4.53 19.73
CA ALA A 64 8.53 4.71 20.61
C ALA A 64 9.85 5.00 19.87
N GLU A 65 9.86 4.99 18.54
CA GLU A 65 11.04 5.31 17.74
C GLU A 65 11.34 6.83 17.83
N GLU A 66 12.63 7.19 17.78
CA GLU A 66 13.04 8.60 17.71
C GLU A 66 12.91 9.12 16.27
N TYR A 67 12.30 10.30 16.11
CA TYR A 67 12.12 10.98 14.83
C TYR A 67 12.89 12.31 14.84
N PRO A 68 14.18 12.31 14.44
CA PRO A 68 14.95 13.54 14.33
C PRO A 68 14.30 14.55 13.39
N GLU A 69 14.55 15.83 13.64
CA GLU A 69 14.04 16.90 12.77
C GLU A 69 14.49 16.69 11.31
N GLY A 70 13.55 16.84 10.38
CA GLY A 70 13.81 16.62 8.96
C GLY A 70 14.00 15.16 8.56
N CYS A 71 13.74 14.17 9.42
CA CYS A 71 13.72 12.76 9.03
C CYS A 71 12.55 12.45 8.08
N VAL A 72 12.63 11.33 7.38
CA VAL A 72 11.55 10.80 6.55
C VAL A 72 11.45 9.29 6.74
N VAL A 73 10.25 8.78 6.95
CA VAL A 73 9.98 7.34 7.01
C VAL A 73 9.76 6.83 5.59
N ILE A 74 10.60 5.92 5.11
CA ILE A 74 10.35 5.20 3.85
C ILE A 74 10.37 3.73 4.20
N ASP A 75 9.20 3.10 4.34
CA ASP A 75 9.13 1.73 4.84
C ASP A 75 7.81 1.01 4.56
N ASN A 76 7.80 -0.29 4.82
CA ASN A 76 6.64 -1.17 4.66
C ASN A 76 5.93 -1.42 6.00
N PRO A 77 4.85 -0.68 6.31
CA PRO A 77 4.17 -0.84 7.59
C PRO A 77 3.28 -2.09 7.63
N PRO A 78 2.87 -2.52 8.83
CA PRO A 78 1.74 -3.43 8.99
C PRO A 78 0.47 -2.83 8.36
N PHE A 79 -0.03 -3.45 7.29
CA PHE A 79 -1.16 -2.91 6.52
C PHE A 79 -2.46 -2.91 7.31
N SER A 80 -2.57 -3.79 8.30
CA SER A 80 -3.72 -3.92 9.21
C SER A 80 -4.01 -2.63 10.00
N ILE A 81 -2.97 -1.85 10.31
CA ILE A 81 -3.03 -0.62 11.11
C ILE A 81 -2.52 0.62 10.35
N LEU A 82 -2.40 0.54 9.01
CA LEU A 82 -1.88 1.63 8.17
C LEU A 82 -2.58 2.97 8.43
N ARG A 83 -3.89 2.97 8.73
CA ARG A 83 -4.62 4.18 9.09
C ARG A 83 -4.07 4.85 10.36
N LYS A 84 -3.89 4.06 11.43
CA LYS A 84 -3.34 4.54 12.71
C LYS A 84 -1.94 5.13 12.51
N ILE A 85 -1.11 4.45 11.72
CA ILE A 85 0.26 4.89 11.40
C ILE A 85 0.27 6.23 10.66
N LYS A 86 -0.57 6.39 9.63
CA LYS A 86 -0.70 7.67 8.93
C LYS A 86 -1.11 8.78 9.88
N ASP A 87 -2.15 8.55 10.69
CA ASP A 87 -2.68 9.56 11.62
C ASP A 87 -1.60 9.98 12.63
N PHE A 88 -0.80 9.02 13.13
CA PHE A 88 0.35 9.30 13.99
C PHE A 88 1.37 10.20 13.27
N TYR A 89 1.87 9.81 12.10
CA TYR A 89 2.89 10.62 11.40
C TYR A 89 2.39 12.01 11.03
N ILE A 90 1.13 12.15 10.61
CA ILE A 90 0.54 13.46 10.33
C ILE A 90 0.49 14.32 11.59
N THR A 91 0.03 13.75 12.72
CA THR A 91 -0.10 14.47 14.00
C THR A 91 1.27 14.90 14.54
N HIS A 92 2.30 14.08 14.34
CA HIS A 92 3.66 14.34 14.79
C HIS A 92 4.54 15.06 13.76
N HIS A 93 3.97 15.52 12.63
CA HIS A 93 4.69 16.20 11.55
C HIS A 93 5.89 15.42 11.00
N VAL A 94 5.76 14.09 10.93
CA VAL A 94 6.77 13.20 10.36
C VAL A 94 6.45 12.97 8.88
N ASP A 95 7.42 13.27 8.01
CA ASP A 95 7.29 12.96 6.59
C ASP A 95 7.40 11.47 6.34
N PHE A 96 6.60 10.94 5.41
CA PHE A 96 6.61 9.52 5.09
C PHE A 96 6.32 9.20 3.64
N VAL A 97 6.87 8.08 3.15
CA VAL A 97 6.45 7.35 1.96
C VAL A 97 6.27 5.90 2.37
N LEU A 98 5.02 5.51 2.63
CA LEU A 98 4.66 4.19 3.12
C LEU A 98 4.17 3.29 2.01
N PHE A 99 4.49 2.01 2.11
CA PHE A 99 3.94 0.98 1.25
C PHE A 99 2.47 0.75 1.65
N ALA A 100 1.62 0.53 0.66
CA ALA A 100 0.18 0.35 0.87
C ALA A 100 -0.38 -0.74 -0.06
N PRO A 101 -1.34 -1.54 0.43
CA PRO A 101 -2.03 -2.52 -0.40
C PRO A 101 -2.87 -1.83 -1.49
N THR A 102 -2.58 -2.14 -2.75
CA THR A 102 -3.20 -1.46 -3.92
C THR A 102 -4.73 -1.59 -3.93
N ILE A 103 -5.25 -2.74 -3.49
CA ILE A 103 -6.70 -3.02 -3.49
C ILE A 103 -7.45 -2.06 -2.56
N THR A 104 -6.87 -1.78 -1.39
CA THR A 104 -7.49 -0.94 -0.37
C THR A 104 -6.81 0.43 -0.27
N LEU A 105 -6.08 0.85 -1.30
CA LEU A 105 -5.33 2.11 -1.29
C LEU A 105 -6.23 3.31 -0.91
N PHE A 106 -7.45 3.32 -1.45
CA PHE A 106 -8.44 4.38 -1.20
C PHE A 106 -9.48 4.03 -0.12
N SER A 107 -9.32 2.94 0.64
CA SER A 107 -10.32 2.52 1.64
C SER A 107 -10.41 3.48 2.84
N SER A 108 -9.36 4.25 3.08
CA SER A 108 -9.27 5.30 4.09
C SER A 108 -8.75 6.57 3.44
N THR A 109 -9.51 7.11 2.48
CA THR A 109 -9.13 8.33 1.77
C THR A 109 -9.13 9.50 2.76
N ASP A 110 -7.94 9.98 3.09
CA ASP A 110 -7.72 11.18 3.89
C ASP A 110 -7.28 12.28 2.94
N ASN A 111 -7.98 13.42 2.97
CA ASN A 111 -7.69 14.55 2.09
C ASN A 111 -6.38 15.27 2.44
N VAL A 112 -5.52 14.67 3.27
CA VAL A 112 -4.21 15.21 3.68
C VAL A 112 -3.03 14.37 3.21
N VAL A 113 -3.27 13.23 2.56
CA VAL A 113 -2.21 12.38 1.98
C VAL A 113 -2.34 12.29 0.47
N ASN A 114 -1.25 11.97 -0.20
CA ASN A 114 -1.15 11.64 -1.61
C ASN A 114 -1.10 10.10 -1.77
N TYR A 115 -2.00 9.57 -2.59
CA TYR A 115 -2.00 8.16 -3.00
C TYR A 115 -1.29 7.99 -4.34
N ILE A 116 -0.25 7.16 -4.38
CA ILE A 116 0.54 6.92 -5.59
C ILE A 116 0.23 5.50 -6.06
N GLN A 117 -0.62 5.39 -7.09
CA GLN A 117 -0.97 4.13 -7.70
C GLN A 117 0.18 3.61 -8.55
N VAL A 118 0.81 2.52 -8.11
CA VAL A 118 1.89 1.85 -8.85
C VAL A 118 1.51 0.43 -9.23
N ASN A 119 0.74 -0.26 -8.37
CA ASN A 119 0.30 -1.64 -8.58
C ASN A 119 1.46 -2.59 -8.92
N MET A 120 2.37 -2.71 -7.96
CA MET A 120 3.59 -3.49 -8.02
C MET A 120 3.34 -4.84 -7.35
N PRO A 121 3.28 -5.96 -8.09
CA PRO A 121 3.25 -7.28 -7.46
C PRO A 121 4.61 -7.53 -6.80
N ILE A 122 4.67 -7.49 -5.47
CA ILE A 122 5.89 -7.75 -4.69
C ILE A 122 5.76 -9.11 -4.02
N ARG A 123 6.76 -9.98 -4.19
CA ARG A 123 6.90 -11.19 -3.39
C ARG A 123 7.68 -10.86 -2.12
N TYR A 124 7.03 -10.95 -0.98
CA TYR A 124 7.64 -10.73 0.32
C TYR A 124 8.37 -11.98 0.83
N HIS A 125 9.19 -11.81 1.86
CA HIS A 125 10.02 -12.90 2.41
C HIS A 125 9.21 -14.11 2.87
N ASN A 126 7.97 -13.90 3.36
CA ASN A 126 7.05 -14.97 3.73
C ASN A 126 6.41 -15.70 2.54
N GLY A 127 6.78 -15.35 1.30
CA GLY A 127 6.25 -15.93 0.07
C GLY A 127 4.95 -15.30 -0.43
N ALA A 128 4.30 -14.42 0.34
CA ALA A 128 3.10 -13.72 -0.07
C ALA A 128 3.40 -12.80 -1.26
N VAL A 129 2.49 -12.75 -2.24
CA VAL A 129 2.56 -11.82 -3.36
C VAL A 129 1.46 -10.79 -3.18
N VAL A 130 1.83 -9.55 -2.87
CA VAL A 130 0.88 -8.46 -2.66
C VAL A 130 1.11 -7.36 -3.70
N ASN A 131 0.02 -6.96 -4.34
CA ASN A 131 0.02 -5.79 -5.21
C ASN A 131 0.13 -4.54 -4.34
N THR A 132 1.25 -3.85 -4.45
CA THR A 132 1.66 -2.77 -3.56
C THR A 132 1.72 -1.45 -4.33
N SER A 133 1.21 -0.39 -3.70
CA SER A 133 1.26 1.00 -4.14
C SER A 133 1.84 1.82 -2.97
N LEU A 134 1.88 3.14 -3.07
CA LEU A 134 2.46 3.99 -2.02
C LEU A 134 1.45 5.02 -1.53
N VAL A 135 1.64 5.49 -0.30
CA VAL A 135 0.94 6.63 0.29
C VAL A 135 1.95 7.53 1.00
N THR A 136 1.80 8.84 0.86
CA THR A 136 2.75 9.83 1.40
C THR A 136 2.01 11.10 1.83
N ASN A 137 2.53 11.85 2.80
CA ASN A 137 2.10 13.22 3.10
C ASN A 137 2.86 14.28 2.28
N LEU A 138 3.78 13.86 1.40
CA LEU A 138 4.58 14.72 0.54
C LEU A 138 3.82 15.05 -0.76
N GLY A 139 4.10 16.23 -1.32
CA GLY A 139 3.53 16.70 -2.59
C GLY A 139 2.06 17.15 -2.50
N ASP A 140 1.57 17.73 -3.59
CA ASP A 140 0.29 18.44 -3.62
C ASP A 140 -0.87 17.65 -4.24
N ASN A 141 -0.58 16.43 -4.73
CA ASN A 141 -1.57 15.63 -5.43
C ASN A 141 -2.39 14.81 -4.44
N LEU A 142 -3.67 14.58 -4.75
CA LEU A 142 -4.47 13.62 -4.00
C LEU A 142 -4.18 12.20 -4.49
N VAL A 143 -4.21 12.01 -5.81
CA VAL A 143 -3.95 10.72 -6.46
C VAL A 143 -3.03 10.93 -7.65
N GLU A 144 -2.06 10.05 -7.82
CA GLU A 144 -1.23 10.02 -9.02
C GLU A 144 -0.82 8.59 -9.40
N THR A 145 -0.34 8.42 -10.63
CA THR A 145 0.29 7.18 -11.07
C THR A 145 1.80 7.36 -11.22
N ALA A 146 2.58 6.31 -10.92
CA ALA A 146 4.04 6.29 -11.13
C ALA A 146 4.44 5.17 -12.12
N PRO A 147 4.16 5.32 -13.43
CA PRO A 147 4.42 4.28 -14.43
C PRO A 147 5.92 3.99 -14.64
N ASP A 148 6.79 4.98 -14.42
CA ASP A 148 8.25 4.86 -14.46
C ASP A 148 8.75 3.94 -13.32
N LEU A 149 8.27 4.17 -12.10
CA LEU A 149 8.58 3.33 -10.93
C LEU A 149 8.09 1.90 -11.16
N ARG A 150 6.86 1.74 -11.66
CA ARG A 150 6.31 0.43 -12.01
C ARG A 150 7.19 -0.30 -13.01
N ARG A 151 7.66 0.39 -14.06
CA ARG A 151 8.52 -0.20 -15.10
C ARG A 151 9.83 -0.70 -14.51
N LYS A 152 10.54 0.15 -13.74
CA LYS A 152 11.79 -0.20 -13.05
C LYS A 152 11.63 -1.47 -12.20
N ILE A 153 10.54 -1.57 -11.43
CA ILE A 153 10.29 -2.73 -10.57
C ILE A 153 9.94 -4.00 -11.36
N VAL A 154 9.10 -3.89 -12.38
CA VAL A 154 8.76 -5.04 -13.23
C VAL A 154 9.99 -5.58 -13.96
N GLU A 155 10.85 -4.70 -14.47
CA GLU A 155 12.10 -5.09 -15.13
C GLU A 155 13.06 -5.79 -14.18
N THR A 156 13.24 -5.28 -12.96
CA THR A 156 14.06 -5.93 -11.92
C THR A 156 13.52 -7.31 -11.55
N GLN A 157 12.22 -7.43 -11.31
CA GLN A 157 11.63 -8.72 -10.89
C GLN A 157 11.55 -9.76 -12.02
N LYS A 158 11.47 -9.33 -13.29
CA LYS A 158 11.59 -10.24 -14.45
C LYS A 158 12.95 -10.93 -14.50
N LYS A 159 14.03 -10.22 -14.17
CA LYS A 159 15.38 -10.80 -14.08
C LYS A 159 15.50 -11.82 -12.95
N SER A 160 14.62 -11.75 -11.94
CA SER A 160 14.57 -12.66 -10.80
C SER A 160 13.61 -13.86 -10.97
N GLY A 161 12.94 -14.02 -12.12
CA GLY A 161 12.09 -15.17 -12.42
C GLY A 161 10.70 -15.17 -11.77
N VAL A 162 10.23 -14.04 -11.22
CA VAL A 162 8.92 -13.95 -10.55
C VAL A 162 7.78 -13.95 -11.58
N LYS A 163 6.89 -14.94 -11.50
CA LYS A 163 5.65 -14.98 -12.30
C LYS A 163 4.58 -14.05 -11.69
N PHE A 164 4.02 -13.16 -12.49
CA PHE A 164 2.97 -12.23 -12.07
C PHE A 164 1.58 -12.83 -12.33
N ASN A 165 0.79 -13.02 -11.28
CA ASN A 165 -0.63 -13.32 -11.44
C ASN A 165 -1.40 -12.03 -11.75
N THR A 166 -2.13 -12.05 -12.86
CA THR A 166 -3.06 -10.98 -13.24
C THR A 166 -4.29 -11.01 -12.34
N VAL A 167 -4.42 -10.05 -11.41
CA VAL A 167 -5.62 -9.94 -10.56
C VAL A 167 -6.76 -9.21 -11.30
N ALA A 168 -7.98 -9.62 -10.94
CA ALA A 168 -9.29 -9.41 -11.55
C ALA A 168 -9.60 -8.01 -12.12
N LYS A 169 -10.33 -8.03 -13.25
CA LYS A 169 -10.91 -6.87 -13.92
C LYS A 169 -12.19 -6.46 -13.17
N TYR A 170 -12.22 -5.24 -12.64
CA TYR A 170 -13.46 -4.57 -12.28
C TYR A 170 -13.69 -3.41 -13.25
N VAL A 171 -14.94 -3.28 -13.72
CA VAL A 171 -15.41 -2.19 -14.57
C VAL A 171 -16.21 -1.25 -13.69
N TYR A 172 -15.76 0.00 -13.58
CA TYR A 172 -16.46 1.06 -12.86
C TYR A 172 -16.82 2.19 -13.85
N PRO A 173 -17.86 2.99 -13.55
CA PRO A 173 -18.29 4.10 -14.40
C PRO A 173 -17.21 5.17 -14.61
N GLU A 174 -17.31 5.94 -15.69
CA GLU A 174 -16.31 6.92 -16.14
C GLU A 174 -16.01 8.03 -15.12
N HIS A 175 -16.96 8.36 -14.23
CA HIS A 175 -16.82 9.41 -13.22
C HIS A 175 -16.29 8.94 -11.86
N VAL A 176 -15.85 7.68 -11.74
CA VAL A 176 -15.32 7.12 -10.48
C VAL A 176 -13.85 6.74 -10.66
N ILE A 177 -12.97 7.44 -9.96
CA ILE A 177 -11.56 7.05 -9.88
C ILE A 177 -11.45 5.95 -8.83
N SER A 178 -10.92 4.81 -9.25
CA SER A 178 -10.69 3.64 -8.40
C SER A 178 -9.32 3.03 -8.69
N SER A 179 -8.80 2.23 -7.76
CA SER A 179 -7.54 1.50 -7.97
C SER A 179 -7.59 0.64 -9.23
N ALA A 180 -8.74 0.02 -9.50
CA ALA A 180 -8.94 -0.81 -10.68
C ALA A 180 -8.88 -0.02 -12.00
N LEU A 181 -9.38 1.21 -12.04
CA LEU A 181 -9.31 2.07 -13.22
C LEU A 181 -7.88 2.56 -13.45
N LEU A 182 -7.24 3.10 -12.41
CA LEU A 182 -5.86 3.60 -12.49
C LEU A 182 -4.86 2.50 -12.86
N ASN A 183 -5.12 1.24 -12.47
CA ASN A 183 -4.33 0.09 -12.91
C ASN A 183 -4.20 -0.02 -14.44
N LYS A 184 -5.17 0.46 -15.23
CA LYS A 184 -5.06 0.49 -16.69
C LYS A 184 -4.01 1.51 -17.12
N TYR A 185 -4.06 2.73 -16.59
CA TYR A 185 -3.12 3.82 -16.90
C TYR A 185 -1.67 3.44 -16.57
N VAL A 186 -1.42 2.89 -15.37
CA VAL A 186 -0.04 2.49 -15.00
C VAL A 186 0.48 1.35 -15.90
N LYS A 187 -0.38 0.43 -16.34
CA LYS A 187 0.01 -0.67 -17.25
C LYS A 187 0.33 -0.18 -18.66
N HIS A 188 -0.36 0.85 -19.13
CA HIS A 188 -0.17 1.45 -20.45
C HIS A 188 0.80 2.63 -20.47
N VAL A 189 1.47 2.91 -19.34
CA VAL A 189 2.45 4.00 -19.19
C VAL A 189 1.85 5.39 -19.44
N GLN A 190 0.57 5.57 -19.12
CA GLN A 190 -0.06 6.89 -19.18
C GLN A 190 0.00 7.52 -17.78
N PRO A 191 0.65 8.70 -17.62
CA PRO A 191 0.62 9.43 -16.37
C PRO A 191 -0.81 9.91 -16.09
N PHE A 192 -1.19 9.88 -14.82
CA PHE A 192 -2.44 10.42 -14.33
C PHE A 192 -2.15 11.16 -13.02
N VAL A 193 -2.75 12.33 -12.86
CA VAL A 193 -2.67 13.15 -11.66
C VAL A 193 -4.05 13.74 -11.40
N LEU A 194 -4.52 13.62 -10.16
CA LEU A 194 -5.68 14.33 -9.62
C LEU A 194 -5.19 15.26 -8.53
N LYS A 195 -5.36 16.57 -8.72
CA LYS A 195 -5.00 17.55 -7.70
C LYS A 195 -5.96 17.50 -6.53
N ARG A 196 -5.45 17.80 -5.34
CA ARG A 196 -6.25 17.83 -4.11
C ARG A 196 -7.38 18.86 -4.17
N SER A 197 -7.18 19.96 -4.89
CA SER A 197 -8.17 21.00 -5.12
C SER A 197 -9.32 20.59 -6.06
N GLU A 198 -9.17 19.49 -6.80
CA GLU A 198 -10.10 19.06 -7.87
C GLU A 198 -10.92 17.83 -7.46
N ALA A 199 -10.87 17.41 -6.19
CA ALA A 199 -11.46 16.16 -5.73
C ALA A 199 -12.58 16.39 -4.71
N LEU A 200 -13.70 15.68 -4.89
CA LEU A 200 -14.81 15.62 -3.94
C LEU A 200 -14.99 14.17 -3.47
N PHE A 201 -15.06 13.94 -2.16
CA PHE A 201 -15.10 12.59 -1.61
C PHE A 201 -16.54 12.05 -1.52
N VAL A 202 -16.80 10.89 -2.14
CA VAL A 202 -18.07 10.15 -1.98
C VAL A 202 -17.83 8.72 -1.53
N ARG A 203 -18.53 8.32 -0.46
CA ARG A 203 -18.48 6.94 0.11
C ARG A 203 -19.39 5.95 -0.63
N ALA A 204 -20.32 6.44 -1.45
CA ALA A 204 -21.25 5.64 -2.25
C ALA A 204 -21.84 6.50 -3.37
N LEU A 205 -22.05 5.91 -4.55
CA LEU A 205 -22.88 6.50 -5.61
C LEU A 205 -24.36 6.44 -5.18
N ASP A 206 -25.18 7.39 -5.63
CA ASP A 206 -26.62 7.41 -5.29
C ASP A 206 -27.35 6.14 -5.76
N SER A 207 -26.94 5.57 -6.90
CA SER A 207 -27.44 4.29 -7.40
C SER A 207 -27.11 3.09 -6.51
N GLN A 208 -26.10 3.19 -5.63
CA GLN A 208 -25.71 2.14 -4.69
C GLN A 208 -26.34 2.30 -3.31
N ARG A 209 -26.72 3.53 -2.92
CA ARG A 209 -27.52 3.80 -1.71
C ARG A 209 -28.87 3.09 -1.76
N ALA A 210 -29.49 3.05 -2.94
CA ALA A 210 -30.73 2.31 -3.19
C ALA A 210 -30.61 0.78 -2.96
N ALA A 211 -29.39 0.23 -3.04
CA ALA A 211 -29.12 -1.21 -2.94
C ALA A 211 -28.36 -1.64 -1.66
N LYS A 212 -28.11 -0.73 -0.71
CA LYS A 212 -27.31 -0.95 0.52
C LYS A 212 -25.90 -1.55 0.26
N LYS A 213 -25.22 -1.15 -0.82
CA LYS A 213 -23.84 -1.56 -1.13
C LYS A 213 -22.89 -0.36 -1.07
N SER A 214 -21.64 -0.57 -0.65
CA SER A 214 -20.58 0.46 -0.61
C SER A 214 -19.57 0.31 -1.75
N ILE A 215 -18.92 1.41 -2.13
CA ILE A 215 -17.74 1.36 -3.02
C ILE A 215 -16.53 1.00 -2.16
N TYR A 216 -15.88 -0.13 -2.46
CA TYR A 216 -14.53 -0.37 -1.95
C TYR A 216 -13.53 0.43 -2.78
N GLY A 217 -12.94 1.47 -2.18
CA GLY A 217 -11.77 2.18 -2.72
C GLY A 217 -12.04 3.11 -3.91
N GLY A 218 -13.04 3.99 -3.82
CA GLY A 218 -13.32 5.01 -4.84
C GLY A 218 -13.21 6.45 -4.33
N VAL A 219 -12.89 7.36 -5.23
CA VAL A 219 -12.94 8.84 -5.08
C VAL A 219 -13.68 9.41 -6.30
N SER A 220 -14.59 10.36 -6.10
CA SER A 220 -15.26 11.07 -7.22
C SER A 220 -14.53 12.36 -7.58
N HIS A 221 -14.70 12.78 -8.83
CA HIS A 221 -14.26 14.07 -9.37
C HIS A 221 -15.48 14.71 -10.03
#